data_AF-A0AAW1BNH0-F1
#
_entry.id   AF-A0AAW1BNH0-F1
#
_cell.length_a   1.000
_cell.length_b   1.000
_cell.length_c   1.000
_cell.angle_alpha   90.00
_cell.angle_beta   90.00
_cell.angle_gamma   90.00
#
_symmetry.space_group_name_H-M   'P 1'
#
loop_
_entity.id
_entity.type
_entity.pdbx_description
1 polymer ?
#
loop_
_entity_poly.entity_id
_entity_poly.type
_entity_poly.pdbx_seq_one_letter_code
_entity_poly.pdbx_strand_id
1 'polypeptide(L)'
;MAELGKKYCVYCLAEVSSLRFRCTECTDIELCPECFSAGAEIGPHRRWHGYQLVDGGRFTLWGAEAEGGWSSREEQLLLDAIEQFGFGNWEDMATHVGASRTPQEVMEHYIYQWLNNNSLDTCHFEMIMRLSMIKMLRL
;
A
#
# COMPACT_ATOMS: atom_id res chain seq x y z
N MET A 1 -6.50 7.77 -12.45
CA MET A 1 -6.60 7.93 -10.98
C MET A 1 -7.57 6.89 -10.46
N ALA A 2 -7.08 5.75 -9.96
CA ALA A 2 -7.96 4.80 -9.31
C ALA A 2 -8.26 5.33 -7.90
N GLU A 3 -9.34 6.10 -7.78
CA GLU A 3 -10.00 6.37 -6.51
C GLU A 3 -10.23 4.98 -5.87
N LEU A 4 -9.43 4.64 -4.85
CA LEU A 4 -9.69 3.51 -3.99
C LEU A 4 -11.02 3.83 -3.29
N GLY A 5 -12.13 3.40 -3.90
CA GLY A 5 -13.47 3.71 -3.44
C GLY A 5 -13.58 3.39 -1.95
N LYS A 6 -14.05 4.38 -1.18
CA LYS A 6 -14.12 4.30 0.28
C LYS A 6 -14.75 2.97 0.70
N LYS A 7 -14.06 2.25 1.57
CA LYS A 7 -14.53 0.97 2.10
C LYS A 7 -15.04 1.19 3.51
N TYR A 8 -16.14 0.52 3.83
CA TYR A 8 -16.84 0.67 5.10
C TYR A 8 -16.96 -0.69 5.77
N CYS A 9 -16.82 -0.70 7.10
CA CYS A 9 -17.05 -1.88 7.91
C CYS A 9 -18.53 -2.29 7.80
N VAL A 10 -18.80 -3.56 7.50
CA VAL A 10 -20.18 -4.06 7.36
C VAL A 10 -20.95 -3.98 8.68
N TYR A 11 -20.27 -4.02 9.83
CA TYR A 11 -20.90 -4.00 11.14
C TYR A 11 -21.20 -2.59 11.65
N CYS A 12 -20.16 -1.76 11.79
CA CYS A 12 -20.28 -0.43 12.41
C CYS A 12 -20.38 0.71 11.39
N LEU A 13 -20.31 0.41 10.08
CA LEU A 13 -20.31 1.38 8.98
C LEU A 13 -19.17 2.42 9.06
N ALA A 14 -18.17 2.22 9.92
CA ALA A 14 -16.99 3.05 9.99
C ALA A 14 -16.16 2.92 8.71
N GLU A 15 -15.49 4.00 8.31
CA GLU A 15 -14.59 3.97 7.16
C GLU A 15 -13.31 3.17 7.50
N VAL A 16 -13.03 2.13 6.71
CA VAL A 16 -11.91 1.18 6.89
C VAL A 16 -11.02 1.12 5.66
N SER A 17 -11.01 2.18 4.85
CA SER A 17 -10.22 2.30 3.62
C SER A 17 -8.72 2.02 3.84
N SER A 18 -8.19 2.34 5.02
CA SER A 18 -6.77 2.18 5.37
C SER A 18 -6.39 0.82 5.92
N LEU A 19 -7.24 0.18 6.71
CA LEU A 19 -6.94 -1.11 7.34
C LEU A 19 -8.24 -1.85 7.59
N ARG A 20 -8.38 -3.03 7.00
CA ARG A 20 -9.57 -3.87 7.15
C ARG A 20 -9.24 -5.34 7.07
N PHE A 21 -10.10 -6.13 7.70
CA PHE A 21 -10.07 -7.58 7.62
C PHE A 21 -11.13 -8.02 6.61
N ARG A 22 -10.70 -8.67 5.53
CA ARG A 22 -11.59 -9.29 4.55
C ARG A 22 -11.75 -10.77 4.88
N CYS A 23 -12.98 -11.24 5.00
CA CYS A 23 -13.23 -12.68 5.13
C CYS A 23 -12.86 -13.41 3.81
N THR A 24 -12.17 -14.54 3.89
CA THR A 24 -11.82 -15.35 2.69
C THR A 24 -12.95 -16.28 2.26
N GLU A 25 -13.86 -16.59 3.19
CA GLU A 25 -14.98 -17.50 2.94
C GLU A 25 -16.28 -16.77 2.57
N CYS A 26 -16.49 -15.55 3.08
CA CYS A 26 -17.70 -14.77 2.81
C CYS A 26 -17.43 -13.66 1.80
N THR A 27 -18.33 -13.49 0.83
CA THR A 27 -18.29 -12.39 -0.13
C THR A 27 -18.66 -11.07 0.53
N ASP A 28 -17.90 -10.02 0.21
CA ASP A 28 -18.16 -8.63 0.62
C ASP A 28 -18.19 -8.35 2.14
N ILE A 29 -17.64 -9.27 2.95
CA ILE A 29 -17.46 -9.02 4.39
C ILE A 29 -16.10 -8.36 4.63
N GLU A 30 -16.15 -7.05 4.91
CA GLU A 30 -15.01 -6.27 5.37
C GLU A 30 -15.28 -5.72 6.78
N LEU A 31 -14.38 -6.00 7.72
CA LEU A 31 -14.49 -5.61 9.13
C LEU A 31 -13.38 -4.64 9.52
N CYS A 32 -13.69 -3.69 10.39
CA CYS A 32 -12.68 -2.88 11.08
C CYS A 32 -11.95 -3.73 12.14
N PRO A 33 -10.73 -3.34 12.55
CA PRO A 33 -9.99 -4.02 13.61
C PRO A 33 -10.81 -4.22 14.88
N GLU A 34 -11.61 -3.23 15.28
CA GLU A 34 -12.42 -3.28 16.49
C GLU A 34 -13.54 -4.32 16.39
N CYS A 35 -14.24 -4.40 15.25
CA CYS A 35 -15.30 -5.38 15.02
C CYS A 35 -14.74 -6.80 14.87
N PHE A 36 -13.56 -6.93 14.27
CA PHE A 36 -12.84 -8.19 14.20
C PHE A 36 -12.45 -8.68 15.59
N SER A 37 -11.86 -7.82 16.43
CA SER A 37 -11.50 -8.16 17.81
C SER A 37 -12.71 -8.44 18.70
N ALA A 38 -13.84 -7.78 18.45
CA ALA A 38 -15.10 -8.07 19.13
C ALA A 38 -15.74 -9.40 18.69
N GLY A 39 -15.25 -10.04 17.62
CA GLY A 39 -15.80 -11.28 17.09
C GLY A 39 -17.19 -11.11 16.46
N ALA A 40 -17.41 -9.99 15.77
CA ALA A 40 -18.71 -9.70 15.14
C ALA A 40 -19.09 -10.77 14.11
N GLU A 41 -20.27 -11.36 14.25
CA GLU A 41 -20.85 -12.33 13.32
C GLU A 41 -22.06 -11.71 12.61
N ILE A 42 -22.15 -11.85 11.28
CA ILE A 42 -23.19 -11.21 10.46
C ILE A 42 -23.69 -12.18 9.40
N GLY A 43 -24.98 -12.53 9.47
CA GLY A 43 -25.58 -13.47 8.51
C GLY A 43 -24.83 -14.82 8.48
N PRO A 44 -24.30 -15.27 7.33
CA PRO A 44 -23.52 -16.50 7.23
C PRO A 44 -22.09 -16.37 7.76
N HIS A 45 -21.62 -15.15 8.06
CA HIS A 45 -20.27 -14.91 8.54
C HIS A 45 -20.09 -15.40 9.98
N ARG A 46 -18.99 -16.13 10.23
CA ARG A 46 -18.59 -16.62 11.55
C ARG A 46 -17.20 -16.14 11.90
N ARG A 47 -16.95 -15.94 13.20
CA ARG A 47 -15.65 -15.48 13.72
C ARG A 47 -14.47 -16.42 13.44
N TRP A 48 -14.77 -17.66 13.06
CA TRP A 48 -13.79 -18.73 12.82
C TRP A 48 -13.36 -18.84 11.37
N HIS A 49 -13.95 -18.04 10.47
CA HIS A 49 -13.55 -18.05 9.07
C HIS A 49 -12.12 -17.56 8.89
N GLY A 50 -11.50 -17.92 7.76
CA GLY A 50 -10.25 -17.30 7.34
C GLY A 50 -10.41 -15.81 7.06
N TYR A 51 -9.40 -15.01 7.41
CA TYR A 51 -9.35 -13.59 7.13
C TYR A 51 -8.04 -13.22 6.44
N GLN A 52 -8.14 -12.27 5.51
CA GLN A 52 -7.02 -11.60 4.89
C GLN A 52 -6.97 -10.16 5.40
N LEU A 53 -5.81 -9.75 5.92
CA LEU A 53 -5.55 -8.36 6.24
C LEU A 53 -5.35 -7.57 4.95
N VAL A 54 -6.13 -6.51 4.77
CA VAL A 54 -6.00 -5.60 3.64
C VAL A 54 -5.63 -4.21 4.17
N ASP A 55 -4.39 -3.81 3.89
CA ASP A 55 -3.87 -2.47 4.17
C ASP A 55 -3.99 -1.60 2.91
N GLY A 56 -4.36 -0.33 3.09
CA GLY A 56 -4.40 0.70 2.06
C GLY A 56 -3.02 1.26 1.67
N GLY A 57 -1.93 0.62 2.11
CA GLY A 57 -0.56 0.98 1.81
C GLY A 57 -0.03 2.12 2.69
N ARG A 58 -0.52 2.22 3.94
CA ARG A 58 -0.07 3.26 4.88
C ARG A 58 1.10 2.84 5.76
N PHE A 59 1.49 1.57 5.72
CA PHE A 59 2.71 1.10 6.38
C PHE A 59 3.97 1.57 5.64
N THR A 60 5.06 1.79 6.36
CA THR A 60 6.38 2.11 5.80
C THR A 60 7.11 0.82 5.45
N LEU A 61 7.74 0.76 4.27
CA LEU A 61 8.48 -0.46 3.84
C LEU A 61 9.80 -0.62 4.60
N TRP A 62 10.41 0.49 4.99
CA TRP A 62 11.75 0.53 5.55
C TRP A 62 11.76 0.67 7.08
N GLY A 63 10.64 0.33 7.74
CA GLY A 63 10.48 0.40 9.19
C GLY A 63 10.11 1.79 9.71
N ALA A 64 9.94 1.91 11.04
CA ALA A 64 9.61 3.19 11.70
C ALA A 64 10.78 4.19 11.68
N GLU A 65 11.98 3.70 11.35
CA GLU A 65 13.23 4.46 11.28
C GLU A 65 13.51 5.01 9.87
N ALA A 66 12.64 4.70 8.90
CA ALA A 66 12.74 5.21 7.54
C ALA A 66 12.61 6.74 7.54
N GLU A 67 13.73 7.43 7.31
CA GLU A 67 13.76 8.89 7.23
C GLU A 67 12.76 9.37 6.16
N GLY A 68 11.94 10.36 6.52
CA GLY A 68 10.95 10.94 5.63
C GLY A 68 9.57 10.28 5.63
N GLY A 69 9.33 9.18 6.36
CA GLY A 69 7.98 8.64 6.57
C GLY A 69 7.28 8.20 5.28
N TRP A 70 8.03 7.66 4.33
CA TRP A 70 7.51 7.18 3.05
C TRP A 70 6.60 5.98 3.24
N SER A 71 5.34 6.13 2.85
CA SER A 71 4.38 5.04 2.84
C SER A 71 4.63 4.08 1.67
N SER A 72 4.31 2.80 1.86
CA SER A 72 4.37 1.79 0.78
C SER A 72 3.57 2.20 -0.45
N ARG A 73 2.50 2.98 -0.28
CA ARG A 73 1.76 3.57 -1.39
C ARG A 73 2.55 4.65 -2.14
N GLU A 74 3.22 5.56 -1.43
CA GLU A 74 4.10 6.56 -2.06
C GLU A 74 5.26 5.89 -2.80
N GLU A 75 5.86 4.85 -2.23
CA GLU A 75 6.91 4.04 -2.85
C GLU A 75 6.43 3.35 -4.13
N GLN A 76 5.23 2.75 -4.10
CA GLN A 76 4.65 2.14 -5.28
C GLN A 76 4.36 3.17 -6.38
N LEU A 77 3.85 4.34 -6.01
CA LEU A 77 3.59 5.43 -6.96
C LEU A 77 4.89 6.00 -7.54
N LEU A 78 5.97 6.03 -6.75
CA LEU A 78 7.28 6.48 -7.21
C LEU A 78 7.80 5.56 -8.32
N LEU A 79 7.72 4.25 -8.13
CA LEU A 79 8.13 3.27 -9.13
C LEU A 79 7.26 3.32 -10.38
N ASP A 80 5.93 3.43 -10.22
CA ASP A 80 5.00 3.62 -11.34
C ASP A 80 5.31 4.91 -12.12
N ALA A 81 5.70 5.99 -11.44
CA ALA A 81 6.03 7.26 -12.06
C ALA A 81 7.34 7.20 -12.84
N ILE A 82 8.36 6.49 -12.33
CA ILE A 82 9.62 6.27 -13.05
C ILE A 82 9.40 5.45 -14.31
N GLU A 83 8.56 4.42 -14.24
CA GLU A 83 8.20 3.61 -15.41
C GLU A 83 7.45 4.44 -16.47
N GLN A 84 6.56 5.34 -16.04
CA GLN A 84 5.75 6.16 -16.95
C GLN A 84 6.49 7.38 -17.54
N PHE A 85 7.19 8.14 -16.70
CA PHE A 85 7.78 9.44 -17.08
C PHE A 85 9.28 9.37 -17.37
N GLY A 86 9.94 8.29 -16.96
CA GLY A 86 11.39 8.12 -17.12
C GLY A 86 12.22 8.86 -16.06
N PHE A 87 13.47 8.41 -15.92
CA PHE A 87 14.41 8.97 -14.94
C PHE A 87 14.80 10.41 -15.28
N GLY A 88 14.71 11.30 -14.29
CA GLY A 88 15.08 12.72 -14.43
C GLY A 88 13.89 13.69 -14.49
N ASN A 89 12.67 13.20 -14.71
CA ASN A 89 11.47 14.02 -14.72
C ASN A 89 10.83 14.12 -13.32
N TRP A 90 11.59 14.65 -12.35
CA TRP A 90 11.21 14.67 -10.93
C TRP A 90 9.97 15.53 -10.64
N GLU A 91 9.66 16.50 -11.49
CA GLU A 91 8.51 17.40 -11.34
C GLU A 91 7.18 16.66 -11.58
N ASP A 92 7.09 15.92 -12.68
CA ASP A 92 5.94 15.06 -12.97
C ASP A 92 5.86 13.87 -12.00
N MET A 93 7.00 13.33 -11.60
CA MET A 93 7.05 12.24 -10.62
C MET A 93 6.54 12.65 -9.24
N ALA A 94 6.93 13.83 -8.73
CA ALA A 94 6.42 14.35 -7.46
C ALA A 94 4.89 14.57 -7.52
N THR A 95 4.41 15.10 -8.64
CA THR A 95 2.98 15.25 -8.89
C THR A 95 2.24 13.91 -8.86
N HIS A 96 2.88 12.83 -9.33
CA HIS A 96 2.31 11.48 -9.35
C HIS A 96 2.32 10.77 -7.99
N VAL A 97 3.41 10.90 -7.22
CA VAL A 97 3.56 10.33 -5.87
C VAL A 97 2.57 10.95 -4.89
N GLY A 98 2.36 12.27 -4.99
CA GLY A 98 1.36 13.00 -4.23
C GLY A 98 1.80 14.41 -3.90
N ALA A 99 0.84 15.32 -3.72
CA ALA A 99 1.09 16.74 -3.47
C ALA A 99 1.81 17.06 -2.15
N SER A 100 2.09 16.06 -1.32
CA SER A 100 2.81 16.19 -0.05
C SER A 100 4.34 16.12 -0.19
N ARG A 101 4.87 15.78 -1.37
CA ARG A 101 6.31 15.59 -1.58
C ARG A 101 6.84 16.56 -2.63
N THR A 102 8.03 17.09 -2.39
CA THR A 102 8.72 17.95 -3.34
C THR A 102 9.54 17.13 -4.33
N PRO A 103 9.80 17.64 -5.56
CA PRO A 103 10.67 16.97 -6.53
C PRO A 103 12.07 16.64 -5.99
N GLN A 104 12.60 17.51 -5.11
CA GLN A 104 13.90 17.32 -4.48
C GLN A 104 13.88 16.13 -3.51
N GLU A 105 12.89 16.06 -2.62
CA GLU A 105 12.73 14.92 -1.70
C GLU A 105 12.53 13.60 -2.45
N VAL A 106 11.78 13.61 -3.54
CA VAL A 106 11.55 12.43 -4.38
C VAL A 106 12.84 11.94 -5.02
N MET A 107 13.64 12.87 -5.57
CA MET A 107 14.94 12.57 -6.16
C MET A 107 15.91 12.02 -5.12
N GLU A 108 16.06 12.70 -3.99
CA GLU A 108 16.99 12.30 -2.93
C GLU A 108 16.63 10.93 -2.36
N HIS A 109 15.33 10.68 -2.12
CA HIS A 109 14.83 9.39 -1.66
C HIS A 109 15.15 8.28 -2.67
N TYR A 110 14.86 8.50 -3.96
CA TYR A 110 15.16 7.52 -4.99
C TYR A 110 16.66 7.21 -5.06
N ILE A 111 17.51 8.23 -5.07
CA ILE A 111 18.97 8.05 -5.14
C ILE A 111 19.48 7.32 -3.89
N TYR A 112 19.03 7.72 -2.70
CA TYR A 112 19.48 7.12 -1.45
C TYR A 112 19.07 5.65 -1.33
N GLN A 113 17.78 5.35 -1.53
CA GLN A 113 17.23 4.01 -1.33
C GLN A 113 17.54 3.05 -2.48
N TRP A 114 17.51 3.52 -3.73
CA TRP A 114 17.58 2.66 -4.91
C TRP A 114 18.93 2.66 -5.61
N LEU A 115 19.74 3.73 -5.49
CA LEU A 115 21.07 3.81 -6.13
C LEU A 115 22.23 3.60 -5.13
N ASN A 116 22.13 4.19 -3.94
CA ASN A 116 23.23 4.19 -2.96
C ASN A 116 23.14 3.01 -1.97
N ASN A 117 21.94 2.64 -1.51
CA ASN A 117 21.73 1.45 -0.67
C ASN A 117 21.72 0.15 -1.51
N ASN A 118 22.84 -0.16 -2.16
CA ASN A 118 23.08 -1.46 -2.81
C ASN A 118 23.40 -2.59 -1.80
N SER A 119 23.19 -2.33 -0.53
CA SER A 119 23.44 -3.25 0.56
C SER A 119 22.34 -3.05 1.59
N LEU A 120 21.33 -3.92 1.57
CA LEU A 120 20.79 -4.64 2.72
C LEU A 120 19.54 -5.41 2.27
N ASP A 121 19.67 -6.74 2.28
CA ASP A 121 18.63 -7.76 2.17
C ASP A 121 17.84 -7.84 0.87
N THR A 122 18.39 -8.63 -0.07
CA THR A 122 17.80 -9.14 -1.32
C THR A 122 16.38 -9.74 -1.19
N CYS A 123 15.86 -9.92 0.02
CA CYS A 123 14.50 -10.39 0.27
C CYS A 123 13.42 -9.32 0.01
N HIS A 124 13.72 -8.03 0.20
CA HIS A 124 12.76 -6.94 -0.05
C HIS A 124 12.61 -6.60 -1.55
N PHE A 125 13.71 -6.69 -2.31
CA PHE A 125 13.73 -6.44 -3.76
C PHE A 125 12.83 -7.41 -4.54
N GLU A 126 12.81 -8.69 -4.16
CA GLU A 126 11.92 -9.70 -4.76
C GLU A 126 10.43 -9.38 -4.53
N MET A 127 10.07 -8.80 -3.38
CA MET A 127 8.67 -8.49 -3.08
C MET A 127 8.16 -7.30 -3.91
N ILE A 128 9.01 -6.30 -4.14
CA ILE A 128 8.67 -5.13 -4.98
C ILE A 128 8.69 -5.49 -6.47
N MET A 129 9.70 -6.25 -6.94
CA MET A 129 9.74 -6.76 -8.32
C MET A 129 8.58 -7.72 -8.61
N ARG A 130 8.13 -8.53 -7.63
CA ARG A 130 6.91 -9.34 -7.78
C ARG A 130 5.65 -8.48 -7.83
N LEU A 131 5.56 -7.38 -7.08
CA LEU A 131 4.40 -6.48 -7.14
C LEU A 131 4.31 -5.73 -8.47
N SER A 132 5.43 -5.33 -9.08
CA SER A 132 5.45 -4.77 -10.44
C SER A 132 5.21 -5.84 -11.52
N MET A 133 5.75 -7.06 -11.37
CA MET A 133 5.42 -8.17 -12.28
C MET A 133 3.96 -8.64 -12.17
N ILE A 134 3.33 -8.55 -11.01
CA ILE A 134 1.88 -8.84 -10.84
C ILE A 134 1.02 -7.78 -11.55
N LYS A 135 1.49 -6.52 -11.67
CA LYS A 135 0.82 -5.51 -12.52
C LYS A 135 0.94 -5.86 -14.01
N MET A 136 2.06 -6.41 -14.48
CA MET A 136 2.22 -6.84 -15.89
C MET A 136 1.37 -8.06 -16.28
N LEU A 137 0.93 -8.89 -15.32
CA LEU A 137 0.09 -10.08 -15.58
C LEU A 137 -1.43 -9.81 -15.55
N ARG A 138 -1.86 -8.54 -15.39
CA ARG A 138 -3.26 -8.11 -15.54
C ARG A 138 -3.44 -7.14 -16.71
N LEU A 139 -2.92 -7.51 -17.87
CA LEU A 139 -3.35 -7.02 -19.18
C LEU A 139 -3.72 -8.22 -20.06
#